data_AF-A0A7X5KN97-F1
#
_entry.id   AF-A0A7X5KN97-F1
#
_cell.length_a   1.000
_cell.length_b   1.000
_cell.length_c   1.000
_cell.angle_alpha   90.00
_cell.angle_beta   90.00
_cell.angle_gamma   90.00
#
_symmetry.space_group_name_H-M   'P 1'
#
loop_
_entity.id
_entity.type
_entity.pdbx_description
1 polymer ?
#
loop_
_entity_poly.entity_id
_entity_poly.type
_entity_poly.pdbx_seq_one_letter_code
_entity_poly.pdbx_strand_id
1 'polypeptide(L)'
;MRTRKPIQKAAALALATLLLLAVGASSVSSRDGSESILVHRNLIQLFVDGQKVAVDNFLYNGTTYVPIRVVSEMLGQVVGYNIYDQTASITKPSFDVEDLGALLPTRLGTSWNYNGFAEYGHTMMLASILDTVDARTYGITGTVHDPSGGESGRDLSLEMRYVIQGNALVQEKSESSMLDSKFDRLTLIQTPLVAGTYWNDPVVDKEGNSTVLQSYIKRVEVLGDGRRQFTVRYDDRGSAYYEERKLVEGLGLYSFEKLLELADMSFPVGYYLYNPQDQKEVELVLYFPDSQGMKVHPETRKVTSDGLNFNTERMAFWALTEGSVSPETYKPIPEGTQLLGLTVVDGLCTLDLSQEFIDNHGGGSAGELMTLYSIVNTLTEFPHIQSVQFLVEGRSDATLGNILLDEPLERSQDIIGE
;
A
#
# COMPACT_ATOMS: atom_id res chain seq x y z
N MET A 1 -14.13 -93.59 11.22
CA MET A 1 -13.45 -94.32 10.14
C MET A 1 -13.60 -93.51 8.85
N ARG A 2 -12.47 -93.10 8.28
CA ARG A 2 -12.21 -92.57 6.92
C ARG A 2 -12.87 -91.28 6.40
N THR A 3 -11.98 -90.54 5.77
CA THR A 3 -12.03 -89.21 5.14
C THR A 3 -12.40 -89.27 3.65
N ARG A 4 -12.98 -88.16 3.14
CA ARG A 4 -12.53 -87.32 1.99
C ARG A 4 -13.69 -86.82 1.07
N LYS A 5 -13.60 -85.51 0.82
CA LYS A 5 -14.13 -84.59 -0.23
C LYS A 5 -14.45 -85.23 -1.61
N PRO A 6 -15.25 -84.62 -2.53
CA PRO A 6 -14.93 -83.32 -3.15
C PRO A 6 -16.05 -82.43 -3.76
N ILE A 7 -15.57 -81.36 -4.40
CA ILE A 7 -16.12 -80.14 -5.02
C ILE A 7 -16.73 -80.39 -6.41
N GLN A 8 -17.70 -79.56 -6.85
CA GLN A 8 -17.77 -79.02 -8.23
C GLN A 8 -18.68 -77.78 -8.36
N LYS A 9 -18.29 -76.84 -9.24
CA LYS A 9 -18.93 -75.55 -9.60
C LYS A 9 -19.52 -75.61 -11.03
N ALA A 10 -20.61 -74.87 -11.31
CA ALA A 10 -21.00 -74.25 -12.61
C ALA A 10 -22.26 -73.35 -12.37
N ALA A 11 -22.26 -72.02 -12.58
CA ALA A 11 -22.51 -71.22 -13.82
C ALA A 11 -23.98 -71.30 -14.32
N ALA A 12 -24.75 -70.28 -14.79
CA ALA A 12 -24.66 -68.84 -15.14
C ALA A 12 -26.13 -68.28 -15.21
N LEU A 13 -26.48 -66.97 -15.17
CA LEU A 13 -26.70 -66.00 -16.29
C LEU A 13 -27.54 -64.82 -15.68
N ALA A 14 -27.17 -63.53 -15.58
CA ALA A 14 -26.90 -62.39 -16.49
C ALA A 14 -28.12 -61.55 -17.00
N LEU A 15 -28.07 -60.23 -16.69
CA LEU A 15 -28.65 -58.97 -17.27
C LEU A 15 -29.42 -58.13 -16.22
N ALA A 16 -29.23 -56.81 -16.03
CA ALA A 16 -28.91 -55.77 -16.99
C ALA A 16 -28.07 -54.61 -16.40
N THR A 17 -27.34 -53.97 -17.31
CA THR A 17 -26.46 -52.80 -17.23
C THR A 17 -27.17 -51.48 -16.92
N LEU A 18 -26.57 -50.64 -16.06
CA LEU A 18 -26.64 -49.18 -16.18
C LEU A 18 -25.23 -48.60 -15.99
N LEU A 19 -24.69 -48.06 -17.08
CA LEU A 19 -23.41 -47.37 -17.14
C LEU A 19 -23.68 -45.89 -16.81
N LEU A 20 -23.24 -45.39 -15.66
CA LEU A 20 -23.05 -43.95 -15.46
C LEU A 20 -21.56 -43.66 -15.55
N LEU A 21 -21.15 -43.05 -16.67
CA LEU A 21 -19.88 -42.34 -16.77
C LEU A 21 -19.96 -41.10 -15.87
N ALA A 22 -19.42 -41.20 -14.66
CA ALA A 22 -18.98 -40.02 -13.94
C ALA A 22 -17.62 -39.62 -14.53
N VAL A 23 -17.63 -38.59 -15.39
CA VAL A 23 -16.42 -37.85 -15.74
C VAL A 23 -15.95 -37.21 -14.45
N GLY A 24 -14.95 -37.81 -13.81
CA GLY A 24 -14.26 -37.20 -12.69
C GLY A 24 -13.57 -35.95 -13.18
N ALA A 25 -14.09 -34.78 -12.82
CA ALA A 25 -13.27 -33.59 -12.76
C ALA A 25 -12.21 -33.84 -11.70
N SER A 26 -11.01 -34.25 -12.12
CA SER A 26 -9.84 -34.26 -11.26
C SER A 26 -9.50 -32.81 -10.98
N SER A 27 -10.08 -32.25 -9.91
CA SER A 27 -9.44 -31.16 -9.18
C SER A 27 -8.06 -31.68 -8.80
N VAL A 28 -7.02 -31.06 -9.35
CA VAL A 28 -5.66 -31.22 -8.84
C VAL A 28 -5.64 -30.51 -7.49
N SER A 29 -6.12 -31.18 -6.46
CA SER A 29 -5.81 -30.80 -5.09
C SER A 29 -4.32 -31.10 -4.91
N SER A 30 -3.50 -30.07 -4.75
CA SER A 30 -2.17 -30.27 -4.20
C SER A 30 -2.35 -31.01 -2.87
N ARG A 31 -1.98 -32.28 -2.82
CA ARG A 31 -1.90 -32.99 -1.56
C ARG A 31 -0.84 -32.28 -0.75
N ASP A 32 -1.23 -31.69 0.36
CA ASP A 32 -0.29 -31.26 1.38
C ASP A 32 0.56 -32.50 1.74
N GLY A 33 1.84 -32.44 1.38
CA GLY A 33 2.81 -33.50 1.61
C GLY A 33 3.39 -33.45 3.02
N SER A 34 2.83 -32.62 3.90
CA SER A 34 3.26 -32.51 5.28
C SER A 34 2.99 -33.80 6.06
N GLU A 35 3.96 -34.20 6.88
CA GLU A 35 3.80 -35.30 7.84
C GLU A 35 3.84 -34.73 9.26
N SER A 36 2.89 -35.17 10.09
CA SER A 36 2.90 -34.86 11.50
C SER A 36 3.91 -35.74 12.24
N ILE A 37 4.84 -35.12 12.96
CA ILE A 37 5.77 -35.81 13.84
C ILE A 37 5.45 -35.53 15.30
N LEU A 38 5.62 -36.55 16.15
CA LEU A 38 5.54 -36.37 17.60
C LEU A 38 6.91 -36.00 18.15
N VAL A 39 6.97 -34.91 18.92
CA VAL A 39 8.22 -34.36 19.47
C VAL A 39 8.09 -34.09 20.96
N HIS A 40 9.20 -34.13 21.70
CA HIS A 40 9.25 -33.70 23.10
C HIS A 40 9.86 -32.30 23.18
N ARG A 41 9.06 -31.30 23.56
CA ARG A 41 9.55 -29.91 23.69
C ARG A 41 10.30 -29.69 25.01
N ASN A 42 11.37 -28.93 24.95
CA ASN A 42 12.11 -28.38 26.10
C ASN A 42 12.59 -29.41 27.14
N LEU A 43 12.77 -30.66 26.72
CA LEU A 43 13.34 -31.72 27.58
C LEU A 43 14.83 -31.50 27.81
N ILE A 44 15.51 -30.84 26.86
CA ILE A 44 16.92 -30.51 26.91
C ILE A 44 17.07 -29.02 27.24
N GLN A 45 17.91 -28.71 28.22
CA GLN A 45 18.31 -27.32 28.49
C GLN A 45 19.54 -26.99 27.64
N LEU A 46 19.46 -25.87 26.92
CA LEU A 46 20.52 -25.44 26.01
C LEU A 46 21.22 -24.22 26.58
N PHE A 47 22.56 -24.23 26.47
CA PHE A 47 23.41 -23.13 26.88
C PHE A 47 24.40 -22.81 25.75
N VAL A 48 24.59 -21.53 25.46
CA VAL A 48 25.62 -21.01 24.55
C VAL A 48 26.48 -20.05 25.37
N ASP A 49 27.78 -20.30 25.45
CA ASP A 49 28.73 -19.53 26.26
C ASP A 49 28.27 -19.30 27.71
N GLY A 50 27.67 -20.33 28.31
CA GLY A 50 27.16 -20.32 29.68
C GLY A 50 25.82 -19.59 29.87
N GLN A 51 25.28 -18.96 28.83
CA GLN A 51 23.95 -18.33 28.84
C GLN A 51 22.88 -19.32 28.37
N LYS A 52 21.76 -19.37 29.09
CA LYS A 52 20.63 -20.25 28.72
C LYS A 52 19.93 -19.73 27.48
N VAL A 53 19.70 -20.61 26.50
CA VAL A 53 18.87 -20.31 25.32
C VAL A 53 17.41 -20.22 25.75
N ALA A 54 16.77 -19.06 25.57
CA ALA A 54 15.42 -18.76 26.08
C ALA A 54 14.27 -19.16 25.14
N VAL A 55 14.58 -19.81 24.01
CA VAL A 55 13.60 -20.24 23.01
C VAL A 55 13.39 -21.75 23.03
N ASP A 56 12.21 -22.16 22.55
CA ASP A 56 11.82 -23.57 22.50
C ASP A 56 12.80 -24.41 21.67
N ASN A 57 13.19 -25.56 22.23
CA ASN A 57 13.83 -26.64 21.48
C ASN A 57 12.94 -27.89 21.52
N PHE A 58 13.21 -28.84 20.64
CA PHE A 58 12.49 -30.11 20.68
C PHE A 58 13.41 -31.30 20.40
N LEU A 59 13.13 -32.42 21.07
CA LEU A 59 13.77 -33.69 20.85
C LEU A 59 12.90 -34.52 19.92
N TYR A 60 13.48 -34.94 18.79
CA TYR A 60 12.85 -35.84 17.84
C TYR A 60 13.83 -36.95 17.45
N ASN A 61 13.41 -38.20 17.64
CA ASN A 61 14.20 -39.39 17.32
C ASN A 61 15.65 -39.36 17.89
N GLY A 62 15.79 -38.95 19.15
CA GLY A 62 17.09 -38.83 19.83
C GLY A 62 17.95 -37.63 19.43
N THR A 63 17.47 -36.80 18.49
CA THR A 63 18.16 -35.57 18.04
C THR A 63 17.48 -34.33 18.59
N THR A 64 18.24 -33.45 19.25
CA THR A 64 17.73 -32.16 19.73
C THR A 64 17.81 -31.13 18.62
N TYR A 65 16.66 -30.64 18.19
CA TYR A 65 16.54 -29.56 17.23
C TYR A 65 16.55 -28.23 17.97
N VAL A 66 17.46 -27.36 17.53
CA VAL A 66 17.75 -26.09 18.19
C VAL A 66 17.44 -24.94 17.25
N PRO A 67 16.85 -23.82 17.73
CA PRO A 67 16.64 -22.65 16.90
C PRO A 67 17.97 -22.02 16.47
N ILE A 68 18.34 -22.29 15.22
CA ILE A 68 19.64 -21.87 14.67
C ILE A 68 19.84 -20.36 14.79
N ARG A 69 18.78 -19.56 14.60
CA ARG A 69 18.83 -18.09 14.72
C ARG A 69 19.38 -17.65 16.07
N VAL A 70 18.73 -18.07 17.15
CA VAL A 70 19.08 -17.62 18.51
C VAL A 70 20.46 -18.13 18.90
N VAL A 71 20.82 -19.36 18.53
CA VAL A 71 22.17 -19.88 18.81
C VAL A 71 23.23 -19.11 18.05
N SER A 72 23.03 -18.84 16.77
CA SER A 72 23.96 -18.07 15.95
C SER A 72 24.11 -16.63 16.44
N GLU A 73 23.01 -15.98 16.81
CA GLU A 73 23.02 -14.62 17.39
C GLU A 73 23.73 -14.57 18.75
N MET A 74 23.54 -15.58 19.62
CA MET A 74 24.31 -15.71 20.86
C MET A 74 25.81 -15.91 20.62
N LEU A 75 26.20 -16.51 19.49
CA LEU A 75 27.58 -16.63 19.02
C LEU A 75 28.07 -15.38 18.26
N GLY A 76 27.32 -14.28 18.33
CA GLY A 76 27.65 -13.01 17.68
C GLY A 76 27.60 -13.06 16.16
N GLN A 77 26.84 -13.99 15.56
CA GLN A 77 26.60 -14.06 14.12
C GLN A 77 25.27 -13.39 13.75
N VAL A 78 25.14 -12.98 12.49
CA VAL A 78 23.90 -12.46 11.92
C VAL A 78 23.21 -13.56 11.12
N VAL A 79 21.91 -13.71 11.30
CA VAL A 79 21.12 -14.74 10.60
C VAL A 79 20.17 -14.06 9.62
N GLY A 80 20.46 -14.19 8.33
CA GLY A 80 19.62 -13.70 7.24
C GLY A 80 18.57 -14.72 6.80
N TYR A 81 17.47 -14.24 6.22
CA TYR A 81 16.51 -15.07 5.51
C TYR A 81 16.10 -14.37 4.22
N ASN A 82 16.09 -15.11 3.12
CA ASN A 82 15.49 -14.67 1.87
C ASN A 82 14.16 -15.42 1.66
N ILE A 83 13.05 -14.69 1.62
CA ILE A 83 11.70 -15.28 1.54
C ILE A 83 11.39 -15.86 0.16
N TYR A 84 12.05 -15.39 -0.90
CA TYR A 84 11.75 -15.82 -2.27
C TYR A 84 12.45 -17.13 -2.64
N ASP A 85 13.71 -17.29 -2.24
CA ASP A 85 14.45 -18.54 -2.47
C ASP A 85 14.48 -19.46 -1.24
N GLN A 86 13.89 -19.03 -0.12
CA GLN A 86 13.81 -19.75 1.15
C GLN A 86 15.18 -20.08 1.76
N THR A 87 16.20 -19.27 1.47
CA THR A 87 17.57 -19.47 1.98
C THR A 87 17.76 -18.78 3.33
N ALA A 88 18.24 -19.54 4.31
CA ALA A 88 18.79 -18.98 5.55
C ALA A 88 20.31 -18.88 5.47
N SER A 89 20.88 -17.76 5.91
CA SER A 89 22.33 -17.52 5.92
C SER A 89 22.82 -17.22 7.33
N ILE A 90 24.08 -17.55 7.61
CA ILE A 90 24.78 -17.16 8.83
C ILE A 90 26.05 -16.43 8.40
N THR A 91 26.16 -15.17 8.77
CA THR A 91 27.30 -14.32 8.43
C THR A 91 27.88 -13.69 9.67
N LYS A 92 29.14 -13.22 9.56
CA LYS A 92 29.68 -12.33 10.58
C LYS A 92 28.94 -10.99 10.52
N PRO A 93 28.77 -10.28 11.64
CA PRO A 93 28.31 -8.91 11.62
C PRO A 93 29.22 -8.08 10.73
N SER A 94 28.63 -7.40 9.77
CA SER A 94 29.28 -6.36 8.98
C SER A 94 28.61 -5.03 9.29
N PHE A 95 29.42 -3.98 9.32
CA PHE A 95 28.91 -2.62 9.37
C PHE A 95 28.80 -2.15 7.92
N ASP A 96 27.61 -2.25 7.35
CA ASP A 96 27.38 -2.05 5.91
C ASP A 96 27.10 -0.58 5.59
N VAL A 97 27.95 0.30 6.14
CA VAL A 97 27.77 1.74 6.06
C VAL A 97 27.92 2.29 4.66
N GLU A 98 28.77 1.66 3.84
CA GLU A 98 28.93 2.03 2.43
C GLU A 98 27.67 1.68 1.62
N ASP A 99 27.18 0.44 1.75
CA ASP A 99 26.02 -0.04 0.97
C ASP A 99 24.73 0.69 1.38
N LEU A 100 24.48 0.84 2.68
CA LEU A 100 23.30 1.55 3.18
C LEU A 100 23.44 3.06 3.05
N GLY A 101 24.66 3.59 3.19
CA GLY A 101 24.95 5.02 3.02
C GLY A 101 24.79 5.47 1.58
N ALA A 102 25.01 4.59 0.60
CA ALA A 102 24.76 4.84 -0.81
C ALA A 102 23.27 5.07 -1.14
N LEU A 103 22.35 4.69 -0.23
CA LEU A 103 20.94 5.00 -0.38
C LEU A 103 20.64 6.49 -0.12
N LEU A 104 21.45 7.18 0.68
CA LEU A 104 21.15 8.53 1.17
C LEU A 104 22.03 9.59 0.49
N PRO A 105 21.57 10.85 0.41
CA PRO A 105 22.39 11.93 -0.10
C PRO A 105 23.55 12.24 0.85
N THR A 106 24.68 12.65 0.28
CA THR A 106 25.92 12.93 1.02
C THR A 106 26.19 14.41 1.23
N ARG A 107 25.44 15.30 0.55
CA ARG A 107 25.62 16.75 0.61
C ARG A 107 24.68 17.37 1.65
N LEU A 108 25.25 17.97 2.69
CA LEU A 108 24.49 18.77 3.65
C LEU A 108 23.72 19.90 2.94
N GLY A 109 22.52 20.20 3.44
CA GLY A 109 21.60 21.13 2.80
C GLY A 109 20.86 20.55 1.60
N THR A 110 21.04 19.27 1.28
CA THR A 110 20.13 18.59 0.33
C THR A 110 18.72 18.64 0.89
N SER A 111 17.78 19.12 0.08
CA SER A 111 16.37 19.21 0.43
C SER A 111 15.57 18.14 -0.28
N TRP A 112 14.63 17.56 0.45
CA TRP A 112 13.55 16.76 -0.09
C TRP A 112 12.26 17.56 0.02
N ASN A 113 11.50 17.63 -1.04
CA ASN A 113 10.16 18.20 -1.03
C ASN A 113 9.20 17.06 -1.36
N TYR A 114 8.26 16.76 -0.49
CA TYR A 114 7.30 15.70 -0.72
C TYR A 114 5.90 16.28 -0.89
N ASN A 115 5.14 15.66 -1.79
CA ASN A 115 3.72 15.88 -2.00
C ASN A 115 2.98 14.57 -1.74
N GLY A 116 1.70 14.63 -1.39
CA GLY A 116 0.93 13.45 -0.99
C GLY A 116 -0.57 13.68 -0.92
N PHE A 117 -1.24 12.68 -0.33
CA PHE A 117 -2.69 12.61 -0.21
C PHE A 117 -3.31 13.83 0.47
N ALA A 118 -4.49 14.28 -0.02
CA ALA A 118 -5.29 15.38 0.54
C ALA A 118 -4.47 16.66 0.82
N GLU A 119 -3.74 17.13 -0.21
CA GLU A 119 -2.87 18.33 -0.15
C GLU A 119 -1.71 18.22 0.84
N TYR A 120 -1.43 17.02 1.36
CA TYR A 120 -0.29 16.81 2.22
C TYR A 120 1.01 17.17 1.49
N GLY A 121 1.85 17.95 2.16
CA GLY A 121 3.19 18.22 1.72
C GLY A 121 4.12 18.40 2.90
N HIS A 122 5.40 18.12 2.72
CA HIS A 122 6.42 18.47 3.70
C HIS A 122 7.78 18.64 3.02
N THR A 123 8.62 19.42 3.67
CA THR A 123 10.01 19.63 3.23
C THR A 123 10.93 19.13 4.30
N MET A 124 11.95 18.37 3.91
CA MET A 124 13.05 17.93 4.77
C MET A 124 14.38 18.48 4.25
N MET A 125 15.34 18.64 5.14
CA MET A 125 16.70 19.06 4.82
C MET A 125 17.70 18.22 5.61
N LEU A 126 18.73 17.72 4.91
CA LEU A 126 19.85 17.04 5.55
C LEU A 126 20.72 18.06 6.30
N ALA A 127 20.61 18.07 7.63
CA ALA A 127 21.28 19.04 8.50
C ALA A 127 22.67 18.55 8.95
N SER A 128 22.85 17.25 9.18
CA SER A 128 24.13 16.70 9.65
C SER A 128 24.35 15.26 9.19
N ILE A 129 25.62 14.87 9.11
CA ILE A 129 26.06 13.48 8.99
C ILE A 129 27.12 13.28 10.07
N LEU A 130 26.91 12.31 10.95
CA LEU A 130 27.79 12.00 12.07
C LEU A 130 28.21 10.53 12.00
N ASP A 131 29.52 10.29 11.94
CA ASP A 131 30.11 8.96 11.95
C ASP A 131 30.63 8.60 13.35
N THR A 132 30.28 7.40 13.82
CA THR A 132 30.92 6.73 14.96
C THR A 132 31.61 5.46 14.47
N VAL A 133 32.18 4.68 15.40
CA VAL A 133 32.87 3.43 15.04
C VAL A 133 31.90 2.35 14.54
N ASP A 134 30.61 2.47 14.89
CA ASP A 134 29.58 1.45 14.77
C ASP A 134 28.27 1.97 14.16
N ALA A 135 28.18 3.27 13.88
CA ALA A 135 26.98 3.88 13.30
C ALA A 135 27.30 5.10 12.43
N ARG A 136 26.42 5.38 11.46
CA ARG A 136 26.33 6.67 10.76
C ARG A 136 24.94 7.24 10.96
N THR A 137 24.86 8.47 11.45
CA THR A 137 23.59 9.16 11.70
C THR A 137 23.43 10.36 10.80
N TYR A 138 22.32 10.42 10.07
CA TYR A 138 21.90 11.56 9.26
C TYR A 138 20.84 12.33 10.05
N GLY A 139 21.16 13.55 10.48
CA GLY A 139 20.21 14.44 11.14
C GLY A 139 19.41 15.22 10.10
N ILE A 140 18.08 15.17 10.21
CA ILE A 140 17.15 15.75 9.26
C ILE A 140 16.20 16.69 10.02
N THR A 141 16.04 17.90 9.48
CA THR A 141 15.06 18.87 9.97
C THR A 141 14.09 19.23 8.86
N GLY A 142 12.92 19.75 9.19
CA GLY A 142 11.96 20.15 8.17
C GLY A 142 10.67 20.73 8.72
N THR A 143 9.69 20.84 7.82
CA THR A 143 8.35 21.33 8.15
C THR A 143 7.29 20.63 7.30
N VAL A 144 6.19 20.25 7.93
CA VAL A 144 4.94 19.90 7.24
C VAL A 144 4.30 21.18 6.71
N HIS A 145 3.75 21.14 5.50
CA HIS A 145 3.07 22.28 4.90
C HIS A 145 1.75 22.53 5.63
N ASP A 146 1.37 23.80 5.77
CA ASP A 146 0.15 24.19 6.47
C ASP A 146 -1.03 24.38 5.50
N PRO A 147 -1.95 23.42 5.37
CA PRO A 147 -3.14 23.60 4.54
C PRO A 147 -4.12 24.64 5.12
N SER A 148 -4.01 24.99 6.41
CA SER A 148 -4.88 25.98 7.07
C SER A 148 -4.43 27.43 6.90
N GLY A 149 -3.29 27.67 6.25
CA GLY A 149 -2.77 29.03 6.05
C GLY A 149 -2.42 29.78 7.34
N GLY A 150 -2.08 29.07 8.42
CA GLY A 150 -1.72 29.63 9.72
C GLY A 150 -2.87 29.72 10.72
N GLU A 151 -4.05 29.22 10.37
CA GLU A 151 -5.22 29.23 11.27
C GLU A 151 -5.10 28.18 12.39
N SER A 152 -4.31 27.13 12.16
CA SER A 152 -4.01 26.13 13.18
C SER A 152 -2.76 26.50 13.99
N GLY A 153 -2.84 26.44 15.32
CA GLY A 153 -1.68 26.58 16.22
C GLY A 153 -0.83 25.30 16.33
N ARG A 154 -0.86 24.42 15.31
CA ARG A 154 -0.18 23.12 15.35
C ARG A 154 1.33 23.29 15.16
N ASP A 155 2.10 22.43 15.82
CA ASP A 155 3.54 22.32 15.54
C ASP A 155 3.76 21.53 14.25
N LEU A 156 4.24 22.23 13.23
CA LEU A 156 4.52 21.67 11.92
C LEU A 156 6.01 21.34 11.74
N SER A 157 6.83 21.57 12.77
CA SER A 157 8.24 21.18 12.71
C SER A 157 8.38 19.65 12.70
N LEU A 158 9.39 19.18 11.98
CA LEU A 158 9.78 17.78 11.99
C LEU A 158 11.27 17.66 12.30
N GLU A 159 11.59 16.70 13.16
CA GLU A 159 12.94 16.22 13.38
C GLU A 159 12.99 14.72 13.14
N MET A 160 13.97 14.28 12.36
CA MET A 160 14.15 12.89 11.99
C MET A 160 15.63 12.53 11.97
N ARG A 161 15.93 11.26 12.22
CA ARG A 161 17.23 10.66 12.06
C ARG A 161 17.13 9.43 11.17
N TYR A 162 18.07 9.31 10.25
CA TYR A 162 18.39 8.02 9.66
C TYR A 162 19.68 7.50 10.28
N VAL A 163 19.61 6.32 10.89
CA VAL A 163 20.72 5.68 11.58
C VAL A 163 21.08 4.40 10.85
N ILE A 164 22.27 4.35 10.29
CA ILE A 164 22.87 3.10 9.82
C ILE A 164 23.57 2.48 11.02
N GLN A 165 23.18 1.27 11.38
CA GLN A 165 23.82 0.48 12.43
C GLN A 165 23.83 -1.00 12.03
N GLY A 166 25.00 -1.62 12.06
CA GLY A 166 25.18 -2.99 11.56
C GLY A 166 24.74 -3.12 10.11
N ASN A 167 23.72 -3.94 9.87
CA ASN A 167 23.18 -4.28 8.56
C ASN A 167 21.86 -3.55 8.23
N ALA A 168 21.46 -2.56 9.02
CA ALA A 168 20.15 -1.91 8.95
C ALA A 168 20.25 -0.39 8.80
N LEU A 169 19.36 0.16 7.97
CA LEU A 169 19.05 1.59 7.93
C LEU A 169 17.74 1.79 8.71
N VAL A 170 17.80 2.55 9.80
CA VAL A 170 16.68 2.78 10.74
C VAL A 170 16.23 4.24 10.64
N GLN A 171 14.93 4.46 10.59
CA GLN A 171 14.30 5.76 10.77
C GLN A 171 13.90 5.94 12.22
N GLU A 172 14.21 7.11 12.78
CA GLU A 172 13.71 7.59 14.06
C GLU A 172 13.18 9.00 13.87
N LYS A 173 11.99 9.30 14.38
CA LYS A 173 11.37 10.62 14.22
C LYS A 173 10.67 11.08 15.49
N SER A 174 10.53 12.40 15.61
CA SER A 174 9.68 13.06 16.59
C SER A 174 8.83 14.07 15.84
N GLU A 175 7.57 13.73 15.61
CA GLU A 175 6.63 14.56 14.85
C GLU A 175 5.19 14.30 15.31
N SER A 176 4.32 15.28 15.11
CA SER A 176 2.88 15.15 15.40
C SER A 176 1.98 15.35 14.17
N SER A 177 2.56 15.71 13.03
CA SER A 177 1.85 16.27 11.88
C SER A 177 2.13 15.56 10.55
N MET A 178 3.05 14.60 10.49
CA MET A 178 3.38 13.91 9.24
C MET A 178 2.36 12.83 8.89
N LEU A 179 2.01 12.74 7.60
CA LEU A 179 1.31 11.60 7.00
C LEU A 179 2.28 10.43 6.79
N ASP A 180 2.98 10.00 7.84
CA ASP A 180 3.97 8.93 7.79
C ASP A 180 3.53 7.77 8.70
N SER A 181 4.44 6.82 8.95
CA SER A 181 4.25 5.67 9.84
C SER A 181 3.69 6.08 11.20
N LYS A 182 2.84 5.22 11.77
CA LYS A 182 2.40 5.33 13.17
C LYS A 182 3.50 4.96 14.17
N PHE A 183 4.64 4.47 13.69
CA PHE A 183 5.80 4.11 14.50
C PHE A 183 6.86 5.21 14.41
N ASP A 184 7.31 5.71 15.56
CA ASP A 184 8.38 6.72 15.62
C ASP A 184 9.76 6.14 15.33
N ARG A 185 9.89 4.81 15.42
CA ARG A 185 11.10 4.08 15.08
C ARG A 185 10.76 2.82 14.28
N LEU A 186 11.38 2.70 13.11
CA LEU A 186 11.32 1.47 12.31
C LEU A 186 12.57 1.30 11.44
N THR A 187 12.88 0.06 11.07
CA THR A 187 13.91 -0.28 10.11
C THR A 187 13.39 -0.04 8.69
N LEU A 188 14.00 0.86 7.94
CA LEU A 188 13.65 1.14 6.55
C LEU A 188 14.08 0.00 5.63
N ILE A 189 15.31 -0.49 5.76
CA ILE A 189 15.83 -1.56 4.89
C ILE A 189 17.02 -2.25 5.55
N GLN A 190 17.24 -3.53 5.23
CA GLN A 190 18.39 -4.30 5.69
C GLN A 190 19.18 -4.89 4.52
N THR A 191 20.48 -5.07 4.72
CA THR A 191 21.32 -5.84 3.80
C THR A 191 21.10 -7.35 4.01
N PRO A 192 21.33 -8.19 2.96
CA PRO A 192 21.78 -7.81 1.61
C PRO A 192 20.69 -7.06 0.83
N LEU A 193 21.09 -6.05 0.04
CA LEU A 193 20.17 -5.22 -0.75
C LEU A 193 19.68 -5.95 -2.02
N VAL A 194 18.98 -7.06 -1.83
CA VAL A 194 18.44 -7.94 -2.87
C VAL A 194 16.97 -8.26 -2.59
N ALA A 195 16.21 -8.54 -3.65
CA ALA A 195 14.81 -8.92 -3.51
C ALA A 195 14.68 -10.21 -2.66
N GLY A 196 13.73 -10.21 -1.74
CA GLY A 196 13.45 -11.29 -0.82
C GLY A 196 14.15 -11.19 0.54
N THR A 197 15.12 -10.29 0.73
CA THR A 197 15.72 -10.05 2.05
C THR A 197 14.63 -9.70 3.06
N TYR A 198 14.54 -10.48 4.14
CA TYR A 198 13.44 -10.48 5.09
C TYR A 198 13.92 -10.24 6.53
N TRP A 199 13.16 -9.46 7.30
CA TRP A 199 13.35 -9.26 8.73
C TRP A 199 12.01 -9.12 9.47
N ASN A 200 12.06 -9.33 10.78
CA ASN A 200 10.96 -8.99 11.68
C ASN A 200 11.38 -7.75 12.48
N ASP A 201 10.50 -6.75 12.56
CA ASP A 201 10.77 -5.52 13.29
C ASP A 201 9.76 -5.34 14.44
N PRO A 202 10.15 -5.57 15.69
CA PRO A 202 9.31 -5.26 16.85
C PRO A 202 9.17 -3.74 16.96
N VAL A 203 7.94 -3.25 16.90
CA VAL A 203 7.63 -1.82 16.90
C VAL A 203 6.55 -1.50 17.93
N VAL A 204 6.53 -0.24 18.36
CA VAL A 204 5.54 0.29 19.30
C VAL A 204 4.95 1.55 18.67
N ASP A 205 3.62 1.62 18.57
CA ASP A 205 2.94 2.82 18.05
C ASP A 205 2.90 3.95 19.09
N LYS A 206 2.39 5.12 18.69
CA LYS A 206 2.31 6.31 19.54
C LYS A 206 1.36 6.10 20.74
N GLU A 207 0.44 5.15 20.66
CA GLU A 207 -0.47 4.75 21.73
C GLU A 207 0.14 3.73 22.70
N GLY A 208 1.33 3.20 22.40
CA GLY A 208 2.05 2.23 23.23
C GLY A 208 1.73 0.76 22.92
N ASN A 209 0.98 0.48 21.85
CA ASN A 209 0.69 -0.89 21.43
C ASN A 209 1.91 -1.49 20.73
N SER A 210 2.30 -2.69 21.13
CA SER A 210 3.41 -3.42 20.51
C SER A 210 2.92 -4.36 19.42
N THR A 211 3.58 -4.37 18.26
CA THR A 211 3.40 -5.38 17.22
C THR A 211 4.74 -5.78 16.59
N VAL A 212 4.72 -6.70 15.64
CA VAL A 212 5.87 -7.10 14.82
C VAL A 212 5.53 -6.90 13.35
N LEU A 213 6.33 -6.07 12.67
CA LEU A 213 6.25 -5.93 11.22
C LEU A 213 7.06 -7.05 10.55
N GLN A 214 6.42 -7.75 9.62
CA GLN A 214 7.05 -8.70 8.72
C GLN A 214 7.50 -7.94 7.48
N SER A 215 8.79 -7.68 7.38
CA SER A 215 9.33 -6.71 6.44
C SER A 215 10.25 -7.38 5.43
N TYR A 216 10.19 -6.95 4.17
CA TYR A 216 11.05 -7.51 3.14
C TYR A 216 11.27 -6.56 1.96
N ILE A 217 12.42 -6.72 1.29
CA ILE A 217 12.67 -6.10 -0.01
C ILE A 217 11.83 -6.82 -1.05
N LYS A 218 10.69 -6.26 -1.42
CA LYS A 218 9.76 -6.81 -2.41
C LYS A 218 10.36 -6.82 -3.81
N ARG A 219 11.06 -5.74 -4.18
CA ARG A 219 11.57 -5.58 -5.54
C ARG A 219 12.82 -4.69 -5.56
N VAL A 220 13.72 -4.98 -6.49
CA VAL A 220 14.87 -4.13 -6.84
C VAL A 220 14.86 -3.88 -8.34
N GLU A 221 14.90 -2.62 -8.75
CA GLU A 221 14.86 -2.19 -10.14
C GLU A 221 16.04 -1.29 -10.45
N VAL A 222 16.57 -1.35 -11.67
CA VAL A 222 17.58 -0.40 -12.15
C VAL A 222 16.85 0.64 -13.00
N LEU A 223 16.95 1.91 -12.58
CA LEU A 223 16.36 3.04 -13.28
C LEU A 223 17.14 3.39 -14.55
N GLY A 224 16.57 4.22 -15.43
CA GLY A 224 17.19 4.60 -16.70
C GLY A 224 18.55 5.30 -16.56
N ASP A 225 18.83 5.88 -15.40
CA ASP A 225 20.11 6.52 -15.07
C ASP A 225 21.12 5.59 -14.36
N GLY A 226 20.78 4.30 -14.22
CA GLY A 226 21.63 3.27 -13.62
C GLY A 226 21.51 3.12 -12.10
N ARG A 227 20.76 3.99 -11.42
CA ARG A 227 20.54 3.87 -9.97
C ARG A 227 19.58 2.73 -9.65
N ARG A 228 19.75 2.09 -8.50
CA ARG A 228 18.79 1.10 -7.99
C ARG A 228 17.66 1.76 -7.20
N GLN A 229 16.45 1.25 -7.44
CA GLN A 229 15.26 1.50 -6.65
C GLN A 229 14.88 0.23 -5.89
N PHE A 230 14.58 0.37 -4.60
CA PHE A 230 14.17 -0.71 -3.70
C PHE A 230 12.73 -0.48 -3.28
N THR A 231 11.83 -1.41 -3.58
CA THR A 231 10.49 -1.44 -3.00
C THR A 231 10.53 -2.33 -1.77
N VAL A 232 10.22 -1.76 -0.61
CA VAL A 232 10.22 -2.44 0.68
C VAL A 232 8.81 -2.47 1.23
N ARG A 233 8.38 -3.66 1.63
CA ARG A 233 7.05 -3.92 2.20
C ARG A 233 7.17 -4.19 3.70
N TYR A 234 6.21 -3.68 4.47
CA TYR A 234 6.09 -3.91 5.91
C TYR A 234 4.64 -4.34 6.18
N ASP A 235 4.44 -5.59 6.58
CA ASP A 235 3.10 -6.12 6.89
C ASP A 235 2.97 -6.29 8.42
N ASP A 236 1.92 -5.72 9.01
CA ASP A 236 1.62 -5.93 10.43
C ASP A 236 1.09 -7.36 10.63
N ARG A 237 1.77 -8.14 11.47
CA ARG A 237 1.38 -9.53 11.75
C ARG A 237 0.00 -9.64 12.41
N GLY A 238 -0.44 -8.59 13.11
CA GLY A 238 -1.67 -8.59 13.92
C GLY A 238 -2.90 -7.99 13.24
N SER A 239 -2.76 -7.35 12.08
CA SER A 239 -3.83 -6.57 11.46
C SER A 239 -3.72 -6.55 9.93
N ALA A 240 -4.62 -5.83 9.26
CA ALA A 240 -4.53 -5.56 7.82
C ALA A 240 -3.54 -4.43 7.48
N TYR A 241 -3.01 -3.75 8.51
CA TYR A 241 -2.12 -2.61 8.35
C TYR A 241 -0.86 -2.99 7.58
N TYR A 242 -0.48 -2.12 6.64
CA TYR A 242 0.78 -2.24 5.93
C TYR A 242 1.39 -0.88 5.65
N GLU A 243 2.69 -0.91 5.36
CA GLU A 243 3.42 0.18 4.74
C GLU A 243 4.18 -0.33 3.51
N GLU A 244 4.40 0.53 2.52
CA GLU A 244 5.31 0.29 1.40
C GLU A 244 6.19 1.53 1.18
N ARG A 245 7.49 1.33 1.02
CA ARG A 245 8.45 2.40 0.73
C ARG A 245 9.20 2.10 -0.55
N LYS A 246 9.45 3.14 -1.34
CA LYS A 246 10.45 3.10 -2.42
C LYS A 246 11.65 3.91 -1.98
N LEU A 247 12.82 3.29 -1.97
CA LEU A 247 14.10 3.97 -1.75
C LEU A 247 14.91 3.99 -3.03
N VAL A 248 15.54 5.12 -3.38
CA VAL A 248 16.39 5.25 -4.57
C VAL A 248 17.80 5.63 -4.14
N GLU A 249 18.81 4.98 -4.72
CA GLU A 249 20.22 5.30 -4.46
C GLU A 249 20.52 6.79 -4.62
N GLY A 250 21.26 7.34 -3.66
CA GLY A 250 21.62 8.76 -3.57
C GLY A 250 20.47 9.73 -3.26
N LEU A 251 19.21 9.27 -3.25
CA LEU A 251 18.05 10.11 -2.89
C LEU A 251 17.45 9.73 -1.54
N GLY A 252 17.44 8.46 -1.17
CA GLY A 252 16.77 7.99 0.03
C GLY A 252 15.32 7.66 -0.25
N LEU A 253 14.42 8.04 0.67
CA LEU A 253 12.99 7.81 0.51
C LEU A 253 12.47 8.56 -0.73
N TYR A 254 11.89 7.81 -1.65
CA TYR A 254 11.30 8.32 -2.88
C TYR A 254 9.77 8.31 -2.83
N SER A 255 9.17 7.28 -2.24
CA SER A 255 7.74 7.27 -1.94
C SER A 255 7.43 6.45 -0.70
N PHE A 256 6.33 6.81 -0.05
CA PHE A 256 5.75 6.11 1.09
C PHE A 256 4.25 5.92 0.83
N GLU A 257 3.74 4.75 1.18
CA GLU A 257 2.32 4.42 1.20
C GLU A 257 2.01 3.63 2.47
N LYS A 258 0.83 3.83 3.04
CA LYS A 258 0.26 3.01 4.12
C LYS A 258 -1.22 2.78 3.91
N LEU A 259 -1.75 1.76 4.57
CA LEU A 259 -3.20 1.63 4.75
C LEU A 259 -3.68 2.65 5.78
N LEU A 260 -4.58 3.56 5.38
CA LEU A 260 -5.37 4.35 6.32
C LEU A 260 -6.62 3.58 6.66
N GLU A 261 -6.87 3.36 7.95
CA GLU A 261 -8.06 2.68 8.46
C GLU A 261 -8.93 3.71 9.18
N LEU A 262 -10.13 3.94 8.64
CA LEU A 262 -11.22 4.69 9.26
C LEU A 262 -12.28 3.69 9.76
N ALA A 263 -13.30 4.16 10.46
CA ALA A 263 -14.30 3.29 11.10
C ALA A 263 -14.91 2.24 10.15
N ASP A 264 -15.26 2.66 8.93
CA ASP A 264 -16.00 1.82 7.97
C ASP A 264 -15.27 1.64 6.62
N MET A 265 -14.06 2.20 6.47
CA MET A 265 -13.30 2.09 5.23
C MET A 265 -11.79 2.05 5.45
N SER A 266 -11.10 1.37 4.54
CA SER A 266 -9.64 1.35 4.50
C SER A 266 -9.15 1.58 3.08
N PHE A 267 -8.23 2.51 2.89
CA PHE A 267 -7.66 2.80 1.58
C PHE A 267 -6.20 3.26 1.68
N PRO A 268 -5.40 3.07 0.63
CA PRO A 268 -4.00 3.50 0.63
C PRO A 268 -3.87 5.02 0.59
N VAL A 269 -2.98 5.55 1.43
CA VAL A 269 -2.57 6.96 1.42
C VAL A 269 -1.05 7.04 1.46
N GLY A 270 -0.48 8.11 0.94
CA GLY A 270 0.97 8.22 0.83
C GLY A 270 1.47 9.57 0.37
N TYR A 271 2.79 9.64 0.21
CA TYR A 271 3.51 10.78 -0.32
C TYR A 271 4.74 10.34 -1.12
N TYR A 272 5.26 11.22 -1.97
CA TYR A 272 6.36 10.94 -2.90
C TYR A 272 7.22 12.19 -3.06
N LEU A 273 8.50 11.94 -3.33
CA LEU A 273 9.48 12.98 -3.52
C LEU A 273 9.12 13.74 -4.80
N TYR A 274 8.83 15.02 -4.64
CA TYR A 274 8.62 15.94 -5.73
C TYR A 274 9.88 15.99 -6.59
N ASN A 275 9.72 15.57 -7.85
CA ASN A 275 10.74 15.68 -8.86
C ASN A 275 10.13 16.36 -10.09
N PRO A 276 10.58 17.56 -10.46
CA PRO A 276 10.10 18.27 -11.65
C PRO A 276 10.22 17.45 -12.94
N GLN A 277 11.17 16.49 -13.01
CA GLN A 277 11.36 15.65 -14.20
C GLN A 277 10.34 14.50 -14.29
N ASP A 278 9.68 14.16 -13.18
CA ASP A 278 8.63 13.14 -13.15
C ASP A 278 7.25 13.74 -13.49
N GLN A 279 7.20 15.07 -13.68
CA GLN A 279 6.01 15.76 -14.16
C GLN A 279 5.64 15.31 -15.57
N LYS A 280 4.46 14.71 -15.69
CA LYS A 280 3.83 14.49 -16.99
C LYS A 280 2.62 15.40 -17.06
N GLU A 281 2.60 16.28 -18.06
CA GLU A 281 1.36 16.92 -18.46
C GLU A 281 0.39 15.81 -18.91
N VAL A 282 -0.71 15.69 -18.20
CA VAL A 282 -1.84 14.88 -18.61
C VAL A 282 -2.91 15.84 -19.11
N GLU A 283 -3.45 15.50 -20.27
CA GLU A 283 -4.56 16.22 -20.87
C GLU A 283 -5.85 15.57 -20.41
N LEU A 284 -6.67 16.32 -19.67
CA LEU A 284 -7.98 15.89 -19.17
C LEU A 284 -9.06 16.56 -20.03
N VAL A 285 -10.14 15.82 -20.29
CA VAL A 285 -11.35 16.36 -20.91
C VAL A 285 -12.40 16.46 -19.82
N LEU A 286 -12.76 17.68 -19.46
CA LEU A 286 -13.67 18.02 -18.36
C LEU A 286 -14.98 18.56 -18.93
N TYR A 287 -16.10 18.14 -18.40
CA TYR A 287 -17.41 18.58 -18.88
C TYR A 287 -18.01 19.64 -17.94
N PHE A 288 -18.16 20.87 -18.43
CA PHE A 288 -18.77 21.97 -17.67
C PHE A 288 -20.13 22.38 -18.26
N PRO A 289 -21.12 22.71 -17.42
CA PRO A 289 -22.43 23.12 -17.89
C PRO A 289 -22.39 24.49 -18.57
N ASP A 290 -23.21 24.65 -19.62
CA ASP A 290 -23.45 25.93 -20.25
C ASP A 290 -24.20 26.90 -19.32
N SER A 291 -24.20 28.19 -19.67
CA SER A 291 -24.90 29.24 -18.91
C SER A 291 -26.42 29.08 -18.87
N GLN A 292 -26.99 28.20 -19.70
CA GLN A 292 -28.42 27.92 -19.77
C GLN A 292 -28.83 26.68 -18.97
N GLY A 293 -27.86 25.90 -18.46
CA GLY A 293 -28.08 24.63 -17.76
C GLY A 293 -28.67 23.54 -18.66
N MET A 294 -28.40 23.57 -19.97
CA MET A 294 -29.02 22.66 -20.95
C MET A 294 -28.08 21.56 -21.42
N LYS A 295 -26.79 21.88 -21.56
CA LYS A 295 -25.75 20.99 -22.04
C LYS A 295 -24.50 21.11 -21.20
N VAL A 296 -23.68 20.06 -21.23
CA VAL A 296 -22.29 20.11 -20.78
C VAL A 296 -21.36 20.18 -22.00
N HIS A 297 -20.32 21.01 -21.91
CA HIS A 297 -19.35 21.19 -22.98
C HIS A 297 -17.97 20.68 -22.54
N PRO A 298 -17.23 19.99 -23.42
CA PRO A 298 -15.89 19.54 -23.11
C PRO A 298 -14.92 20.73 -23.07
N GLU A 299 -14.11 20.77 -22.04
CA GLU A 299 -12.96 21.63 -21.89
C GLU A 299 -11.73 20.75 -21.73
N THR A 300 -10.74 20.96 -22.60
CA THR A 300 -9.45 20.30 -22.46
C THR A 300 -8.57 21.07 -21.49
N ARG A 301 -8.19 20.42 -20.39
CA ARG A 301 -7.31 20.99 -19.37
C ARG A 301 -6.03 20.18 -19.25
N LYS A 302 -4.91 20.89 -19.35
CA LYS A 302 -3.61 20.32 -19.00
C LYS A 302 -3.42 20.38 -17.49
N VAL A 303 -3.25 19.22 -16.88
CA VAL A 303 -2.91 19.10 -15.46
C VAL A 303 -1.57 18.41 -15.34
N THR A 304 -0.71 18.96 -14.52
CA THR A 304 0.59 18.35 -14.25
C THR A 304 0.38 17.19 -13.28
N SER A 305 0.47 15.96 -13.77
CA SER A 305 0.60 14.79 -12.89
C SER A 305 2.04 14.72 -12.40
N ASP A 306 2.23 14.43 -11.13
CA ASP A 306 3.53 14.39 -10.46
C ASP A 306 4.06 12.96 -10.29
N GLY A 307 3.66 12.09 -11.23
CA GLY A 307 4.48 11.00 -11.71
C GLY A 307 4.29 9.66 -11.03
N LEU A 308 3.86 9.57 -9.76
CA LEU A 308 3.65 8.29 -9.08
C LEU A 308 2.43 8.26 -8.15
N ASN A 309 1.45 7.44 -8.52
CA ASN A 309 0.31 7.02 -7.70
C ASN A 309 -0.72 8.11 -7.35
N PHE A 310 -1.09 8.94 -8.33
CA PHE A 310 -2.35 9.68 -8.31
C PHE A 310 -3.22 9.20 -9.49
N ASN A 311 -4.39 8.66 -9.14
CA ASN A 311 -5.38 8.18 -10.09
C ASN A 311 -5.87 9.38 -10.93
N THR A 312 -5.70 9.32 -12.25
CA THR A 312 -5.97 10.44 -13.17
C THR A 312 -7.46 10.82 -13.14
N GLU A 313 -8.31 9.87 -12.77
CA GLU A 313 -9.75 10.02 -12.63
C GLU A 313 -10.09 10.87 -11.38
N ARG A 314 -9.31 10.72 -10.31
CA ARG A 314 -9.35 11.63 -9.15
C ARG A 314 -8.92 13.06 -9.51
N MET A 315 -7.89 13.21 -10.34
CA MET A 315 -7.46 14.53 -10.83
C MET A 315 -8.56 15.20 -11.66
N ALA A 316 -9.24 14.42 -12.51
CA ALA A 316 -10.35 14.92 -13.31
C ALA A 316 -11.51 15.40 -12.44
N PHE A 317 -11.86 14.66 -11.38
CA PHE A 317 -12.86 15.11 -10.41
C PHE A 317 -12.44 16.43 -9.74
N TRP A 318 -11.20 16.53 -9.26
CA TRP A 318 -10.74 17.77 -8.63
C TRP A 318 -10.72 18.96 -9.59
N ALA A 319 -10.28 18.76 -10.82
CA ALA A 319 -10.33 19.81 -11.82
C ALA A 319 -11.76 20.30 -12.11
N LEU A 320 -12.80 19.46 -11.96
CA LEU A 320 -14.20 19.91 -12.02
C LEU A 320 -14.58 20.83 -10.85
N THR A 321 -14.07 20.56 -9.64
CA THR A 321 -14.36 21.39 -8.46
C THR A 321 -13.75 22.80 -8.55
N GLU A 322 -12.63 22.94 -9.25
CA GLU A 322 -12.01 24.24 -9.53
C GLU A 322 -12.91 25.12 -10.42
N GLY A 323 -13.76 24.50 -11.25
CA GLY A 323 -14.59 25.15 -12.25
C GLY A 323 -13.89 25.29 -13.60
N SER A 324 -14.60 25.80 -14.61
CA SER A 324 -14.02 26.09 -15.93
C SER A 324 -13.08 27.29 -15.86
N VAL A 325 -12.13 27.34 -16.80
CA VAL A 325 -11.33 28.56 -17.04
C VAL A 325 -12.12 29.63 -17.80
N SER A 326 -13.24 29.28 -18.41
CA SER A 326 -14.15 30.21 -19.08
C SER A 326 -15.09 30.84 -18.06
N PRO A 327 -15.16 32.19 -17.99
CA PRO A 327 -16.01 32.91 -17.03
C PRO A 327 -17.52 32.74 -17.28
N GLU A 328 -17.92 32.04 -18.34
CA GLU A 328 -19.32 31.89 -18.79
C GLU A 328 -19.98 30.58 -18.36
N THR A 329 -19.33 29.77 -17.50
CA THR A 329 -19.87 28.46 -17.08
C THR A 329 -20.18 28.42 -15.58
N TYR A 330 -21.07 27.51 -15.20
CA TYR A 330 -21.42 27.26 -13.80
C TYR A 330 -20.50 26.19 -13.21
N LYS A 331 -20.13 26.31 -11.93
CA LYS A 331 -19.38 25.24 -11.24
C LYS A 331 -20.31 24.06 -10.99
N PRO A 332 -20.06 22.88 -11.58
CA PRO A 332 -20.99 21.77 -11.48
C PRO A 332 -21.00 21.14 -10.09
N ILE A 333 -19.92 21.29 -9.32
CA ILE A 333 -19.79 20.67 -8.00
C ILE A 333 -20.18 21.68 -6.91
N PRO A 334 -21.12 21.34 -6.01
CA PRO A 334 -21.47 22.18 -4.88
C PRO A 334 -20.25 22.52 -4.00
N GLU A 335 -20.21 23.76 -3.51
CA GLU A 335 -19.13 24.24 -2.66
C GLU A 335 -19.02 23.39 -1.37
N GLY A 336 -17.80 23.07 -0.96
CA GLY A 336 -17.54 22.26 0.23
C GLY A 336 -17.65 20.75 0.02
N THR A 337 -18.02 20.26 -1.17
CA THR A 337 -18.02 18.83 -1.48
C THR A 337 -16.62 18.22 -1.33
N GLN A 338 -16.51 17.13 -0.57
CA GLN A 338 -15.28 16.35 -0.43
C GLN A 338 -15.41 15.01 -1.16
N LEU A 339 -14.29 14.54 -1.72
CA LEU A 339 -14.17 13.21 -2.29
C LEU A 339 -13.66 12.25 -1.22
N LEU A 340 -14.57 11.43 -0.69
CA LEU A 340 -14.28 10.45 0.34
C LEU A 340 -13.61 9.20 -0.27
N GLY A 341 -14.04 8.80 -1.46
CA GLY A 341 -13.55 7.60 -2.12
C GLY A 341 -13.73 7.63 -3.64
N LEU A 342 -12.78 7.02 -4.36
CA LEU A 342 -12.92 6.74 -5.79
C LEU A 342 -12.25 5.39 -6.05
N THR A 343 -13.04 4.43 -6.53
CA THR A 343 -12.56 3.09 -6.89
C THR A 343 -13.06 2.70 -8.26
N VAL A 344 -12.24 2.00 -9.03
CA VAL A 344 -12.61 1.51 -10.36
C VAL A 344 -12.42 0.00 -10.39
N VAL A 345 -13.51 -0.74 -10.61
CA VAL A 345 -13.52 -2.21 -10.69
C VAL A 345 -14.36 -2.61 -11.89
N ASP A 346 -13.78 -3.38 -12.81
CA ASP A 346 -14.47 -3.97 -13.97
C ASP A 346 -15.30 -2.98 -14.80
N GLY A 347 -14.83 -1.74 -14.96
CA GLY A 347 -15.52 -0.70 -15.73
C GLY A 347 -16.48 0.19 -14.93
N LEU A 348 -16.74 -0.12 -13.66
CA LEU A 348 -17.55 0.71 -12.77
C LEU A 348 -16.67 1.61 -11.90
N CYS A 349 -16.88 2.92 -11.98
CA CYS A 349 -16.28 3.89 -11.07
C CYS A 349 -17.23 4.21 -9.91
N THR A 350 -16.91 3.75 -8.71
CA THR A 350 -17.66 4.13 -7.50
C THR A 350 -17.06 5.40 -6.91
N LEU A 351 -17.86 6.47 -6.87
CA LEU A 351 -17.50 7.80 -6.43
C LEU A 351 -18.25 8.15 -5.14
N ASP A 352 -17.54 8.15 -4.01
CA ASP A 352 -18.09 8.45 -2.68
C ASP A 352 -17.79 9.89 -2.29
N LEU A 353 -18.85 10.66 -2.05
CA LEU A 353 -18.81 12.10 -1.82
C LEU A 353 -19.39 12.44 -0.44
N SER A 354 -18.97 13.58 0.10
CA SER A 354 -19.49 14.06 1.38
C SER A 354 -20.92 14.60 1.27
N GLN A 355 -21.59 14.72 2.41
CA GLN A 355 -22.98 15.19 2.49
C GLN A 355 -23.20 16.59 1.88
N GLU A 356 -22.19 17.46 1.85
CA GLU A 356 -22.22 18.78 1.19
C GLU A 356 -22.57 18.70 -0.30
N PHE A 357 -22.28 17.58 -0.97
CA PHE A 357 -22.68 17.33 -2.35
C PHE A 357 -24.20 17.44 -2.56
N ILE A 358 -24.98 17.09 -1.54
CA ILE A 358 -26.44 17.20 -1.56
C ILE A 358 -26.85 18.54 -0.93
N ASP A 359 -26.37 18.81 0.27
CA ASP A 359 -26.90 19.89 1.12
C ASP A 359 -26.63 21.28 0.54
N ASN A 360 -25.51 21.46 -0.16
CA ASN A 360 -25.13 22.74 -0.77
C ASN A 360 -25.54 22.84 -2.24
N HIS A 361 -26.25 21.85 -2.78
CA HIS A 361 -26.67 21.87 -4.18
C HIS A 361 -27.73 22.95 -4.40
N GLY A 362 -27.56 23.77 -5.44
CA GLY A 362 -28.49 24.87 -5.77
C GLY A 362 -29.90 24.43 -6.18
N GLY A 363 -30.06 23.12 -6.42
CA GLY A 363 -31.31 22.45 -6.73
C GLY A 363 -31.81 22.68 -8.17
N GLY A 364 -32.96 22.11 -8.47
CA GLY A 364 -33.63 22.24 -9.76
C GLY A 364 -33.18 21.13 -10.72
N SER A 365 -34.16 20.50 -11.38
CA SER A 365 -33.90 19.28 -12.15
C SER A 365 -32.86 19.44 -13.26
N ALA A 366 -32.75 20.64 -13.86
CA ALA A 366 -31.71 20.93 -14.84
C ALA A 366 -30.32 21.01 -14.20
N GLY A 367 -30.18 21.70 -13.07
CA GLY A 367 -28.91 21.82 -12.35
C GLY A 367 -28.43 20.48 -11.80
N GLU A 368 -29.33 19.70 -11.20
CA GLU A 368 -29.05 18.35 -10.70
C GLU A 368 -28.51 17.43 -11.81
N LEU A 369 -29.14 17.49 -13.00
CA LEU A 369 -28.72 16.74 -14.17
C LEU A 369 -27.34 17.20 -14.68
N MET A 370 -27.10 18.51 -14.74
CA MET A 370 -25.82 19.08 -15.16
C MET A 370 -24.69 18.64 -14.23
N THR A 371 -24.89 18.70 -12.91
CA THR A 371 -23.91 18.25 -11.91
C THR A 371 -23.53 16.79 -12.11
N LEU A 372 -24.53 15.91 -12.22
CA LEU A 372 -24.27 14.48 -12.41
C LEU A 372 -23.53 14.21 -13.72
N TYR A 373 -23.99 14.77 -14.85
CA TYR A 373 -23.39 14.46 -16.15
C TYR A 373 -22.07 15.20 -16.42
N SER A 374 -21.79 16.31 -15.72
CA SER A 374 -20.43 16.86 -15.66
C SER A 374 -19.45 15.86 -15.11
N ILE A 375 -19.81 15.14 -14.04
CA ILE A 375 -18.97 14.11 -13.42
C ILE A 375 -18.93 12.85 -14.30
N VAL A 376 -20.09 12.31 -14.67
CA VAL A 376 -20.21 11.04 -15.42
C VAL A 376 -19.50 11.14 -16.77
N ASN A 377 -19.74 12.20 -17.55
CA ASN A 377 -19.11 12.32 -18.86
C ASN A 377 -17.60 12.54 -18.76
N THR A 378 -17.13 13.26 -17.73
CA THR A 378 -15.69 13.43 -17.46
C THR A 378 -15.02 12.11 -17.09
N LEU A 379 -15.59 11.35 -16.15
CA LEU A 379 -15.00 10.09 -15.70
C LEU A 379 -15.10 8.98 -16.77
N THR A 380 -16.07 9.05 -17.68
CA THR A 380 -16.18 8.11 -18.80
C THR A 380 -15.33 8.49 -20.02
N GLU A 381 -14.56 9.58 -19.98
CA GLU A 381 -13.48 9.82 -20.96
C GLU A 381 -12.33 8.81 -20.80
N PHE A 382 -12.17 8.26 -19.59
CA PHE A 382 -11.22 7.20 -19.33
C PHE A 382 -11.72 5.90 -19.96
N PRO A 383 -11.00 5.29 -20.92
CA PRO A 383 -11.53 4.15 -21.68
C PRO A 383 -11.86 2.90 -20.86
N HIS A 384 -11.35 2.85 -19.63
CA HIS A 384 -11.55 1.74 -18.70
C HIS A 384 -12.70 2.01 -17.70
N ILE A 385 -13.41 3.14 -17.81
CA ILE A 385 -14.61 3.48 -17.04
C ILE A 385 -15.79 3.57 -18.01
N GLN A 386 -16.85 2.82 -17.72
CA GLN A 386 -18.08 2.73 -18.52
C GLN A 386 -19.26 3.43 -17.82
N SER A 387 -19.28 3.39 -16.50
CA SER A 387 -20.34 3.96 -15.67
C SER A 387 -19.79 4.48 -14.34
N VAL A 388 -20.56 5.36 -13.69
CA VAL A 388 -20.25 5.95 -12.38
C VAL A 388 -21.38 5.67 -11.40
N GLN A 389 -21.07 5.01 -10.29
CA GLN A 389 -21.96 4.87 -9.14
C GLN A 389 -21.64 5.97 -8.14
N PHE A 390 -22.63 6.79 -7.78
CA PHE A 390 -22.49 7.78 -6.72
C PHE A 390 -22.80 7.16 -5.37
N LEU A 391 -21.99 7.48 -4.36
CA LEU A 391 -22.29 7.26 -2.95
C LEU A 391 -22.23 8.61 -2.22
N VAL A 392 -23.06 8.76 -1.20
CA VAL A 392 -22.97 9.88 -0.27
C VAL A 392 -22.81 9.36 1.14
N GLU A 393 -21.65 9.64 1.74
CA GLU A 393 -21.23 9.08 3.03
C GLU A 393 -21.34 7.53 3.02
N GLY A 394 -20.83 6.90 1.96
CA GLY A 394 -20.83 5.45 1.77
C GLY A 394 -22.20 4.83 1.41
N ARG A 395 -23.26 5.62 1.22
CA ARG A 395 -24.61 5.12 0.93
C ARG A 395 -25.02 5.39 -0.52
N SER A 396 -25.61 4.39 -1.17
CA SER A 396 -26.12 4.49 -2.55
C SER A 396 -27.59 4.91 -2.65
N ASP A 397 -28.36 4.91 -1.55
CA ASP A 397 -29.79 5.24 -1.56
C ASP A 397 -30.08 6.75 -1.42
N ALA A 398 -29.04 7.58 -1.58
CA ALA A 398 -29.16 9.02 -1.50
C ALA A 398 -29.90 9.61 -2.71
N THR A 399 -30.47 10.80 -2.54
CA THR A 399 -31.17 11.53 -3.59
C THR A 399 -30.54 12.90 -3.81
N LEU A 400 -30.18 13.23 -5.05
CA LEU A 400 -29.87 14.59 -5.44
C LEU A 400 -31.14 15.22 -6.03
N GLY A 401 -31.86 15.99 -5.20
CA GLY A 401 -33.19 16.49 -5.55
C GLY A 401 -34.19 15.36 -5.77
N ASN A 402 -34.70 15.21 -6.99
CA ASN A 402 -35.64 14.14 -7.34
C ASN A 402 -34.96 12.93 -8.04
N ILE A 403 -33.63 12.95 -8.17
CA ILE A 403 -32.87 11.88 -8.81
C ILE A 403 -32.36 10.94 -7.72
N LEU A 404 -32.75 9.67 -7.79
CA LEU A 404 -32.23 8.62 -6.92
C LEU A 404 -30.87 8.17 -7.47
N LEU A 405 -29.88 8.05 -6.57
CA LEU A 405 -28.50 7.70 -6.92
C LEU A 405 -28.19 6.21 -6.72
N ASP A 406 -29.23 5.36 -6.69
CA ASP A 406 -29.12 3.94 -6.34
C ASP A 406 -28.60 3.03 -7.46
N GLU A 407 -28.52 3.57 -8.68
CA GLU A 407 -28.03 2.86 -9.86
C GLU A 407 -26.86 3.61 -10.52
N PRO A 408 -25.90 2.90 -11.13
CA PRO A 408 -24.80 3.53 -11.87
C PRO A 408 -25.32 4.33 -13.07
N LEU A 409 -24.72 5.50 -13.29
CA LEU A 409 -25.00 6.35 -14.44
C LEU A 409 -23.96 6.13 -15.54
N GLU A 410 -24.45 5.91 -16.76
CA GLU A 410 -23.61 5.79 -17.96
C GLU A 410 -23.45 7.14 -18.66
N ARG A 411 -22.44 7.23 -19.52
CA ARG A 411 -22.21 8.40 -20.38
C ARG A 411 -23.46 8.77 -21.17
N SER A 412 -23.82 10.05 -21.16
CA SER A 412 -24.89 10.59 -22.01
C SER A 412 -24.32 11.46 -23.12
N GLN A 413 -24.50 11.02 -24.38
CA GLN A 413 -24.11 11.82 -25.55
C GLN A 413 -25.13 12.94 -25.83
N ASP A 414 -26.39 12.70 -25.51
CA ASP A 414 -27.49 13.65 -25.77
C ASP A 414 -27.40 14.91 -24.92
N ILE A 415 -26.58 14.92 -23.87
CA ILE A 415 -26.38 16.09 -23.00
C ILE A 415 -25.07 16.84 -23.29
N ILE A 416 -24.24 16.32 -24.19
CA ILE A 416 -23.05 17.01 -24.67
C ILE A 416 -23.47 18.05 -25.71
N GLY A 417 -22.98 19.28 -25.53
CA GLY A 417 -23.18 20.37 -26.49
C GLY A 417 -22.17 20.28 -27.63
N GLU A 418 -22.57 20.72 -28.82
CA GLU A 418 -21.71 20.79 -30.02
C GLU A 418 -20.54 21.77 -29.87
#